data_AF-A0A7Y5BMC6-F1
#
_entry.id   AF-A0A7Y5BMC6-F1
#
_cell.length_a   1.000
_cell.length_b   1.000
_cell.length_c   1.000
_cell.angle_alpha   90.00
_cell.angle_beta   90.00
_cell.angle_gamma   90.00
#
_symmetry.space_group_name_H-M   'P 1'
#
loop_
_entity.id
_entity.type
_entity.pdbx_description
1 polymer ?
#
loop_
_entity_poly.entity_id
_entity_poly.type
_entity_poly.pdbx_seq_one_letter_code
_entity_poly.pdbx_strand_id
1 'polypeptide(L)'
;MNVLNALRRWVKRLNPLQKSAPPEKFTPAEGMLLQSLPHTREVELTCDEVFALLDEYADRAQRGENVAQLMPLVEHHLMMCPECREEYEALVRVLQAFER
;
A
#
# COMPACT_ATOMS: atom_id res chain seq x y z
N MET A 1 -56.63 11.60 12.87
CA MET A 1 -55.43 11.49 11.99
C MET A 1 -54.31 12.33 12.61
N ASN A 2 -53.19 11.73 13.03
CA ASN A 2 -52.19 12.42 13.86
C ASN A 2 -51.24 13.29 13.00
N VAL A 3 -51.29 14.61 13.17
CA VAL A 3 -50.56 15.63 12.39
C VAL A 3 -49.04 15.44 12.50
N LEU A 4 -48.55 14.93 13.64
CA LEU A 4 -47.14 14.55 13.86
C LEU A 4 -46.65 13.50 12.85
N ASN A 5 -47.50 12.54 12.47
CA ASN A 5 -47.15 11.50 11.51
C ASN A 5 -47.12 12.03 10.07
N ALA A 6 -47.86 13.09 9.77
CA ALA A 6 -47.78 13.77 8.47
C ALA A 6 -46.48 14.57 8.36
N LEU A 7 -46.13 15.33 9.41
CA LEU A 7 -44.91 16.12 9.48
C LEU A 7 -43.65 15.24 9.38
N ARG A 8 -43.62 14.12 10.11
CA ARG A 8 -42.50 13.16 10.07
C ARG A 8 -42.31 12.55 8.68
N ARG A 9 -43.40 12.30 7.94
CA ARG A 9 -43.35 11.79 6.56
C ARG A 9 -42.88 12.85 5.57
N TRP A 10 -43.21 14.11 5.80
CA TRP A 10 -42.77 15.22 4.96
C TRP A 10 -41.27 15.48 5.12
N VAL A 11 -40.76 15.49 6.36
CA VAL A 11 -39.31 15.59 6.65
C VAL A 11 -38.52 14.43 6.04
N LYS A 12 -39.02 13.19 6.12
CA LYS A 12 -38.37 12.03 5.48
C LYS A 12 -38.31 12.12 3.95
N ARG A 13 -39.27 12.80 3.32
CA ARG A 13 -39.29 13.01 1.86
C ARG A 13 -38.29 14.07 1.40
N LEU A 14 -37.87 14.97 2.29
CA LEU A 14 -36.93 16.06 2.01
C LEU A 14 -35.46 15.68 2.24
N ASN A 15 -35.17 14.45 2.69
CA ASN A 15 -33.80 13.96 2.84
C ASN A 15 -33.46 12.84 1.83
N PRO A 16 -33.33 13.15 0.53
CA PRO A 16 -33.00 12.17 -0.50
C PRO A 16 -31.57 11.61 -0.38
N LEU A 17 -30.70 12.25 0.40
CA LEU A 17 -29.28 11.87 0.54
C LEU A 17 -29.04 10.70 1.51
N GLN A 18 -30.06 10.23 2.24
CA GLN A 18 -29.89 9.15 3.22
C GLN A 18 -30.27 7.76 2.70
N LYS A 19 -30.61 7.65 1.41
CA LYS A 19 -30.98 6.38 0.78
C LYS A 19 -29.82 5.87 -0.10
N SER A 20 -28.62 5.77 0.48
CA SER A 20 -27.63 4.88 -0.12
C SER A 20 -28.19 3.46 -0.04
N ALA A 21 -28.08 2.71 -1.15
CA ALA A 21 -28.33 1.28 -1.12
C ALA A 21 -27.53 0.65 0.06
N PRO A 22 -28.02 -0.44 0.68
CA PRO A 22 -27.18 -1.19 1.62
C PRO A 22 -25.83 -1.46 0.94
N PRO A 23 -24.69 -1.31 1.63
CA PRO A 23 -23.40 -1.54 1.02
C PRO A 23 -23.44 -2.94 0.40
N GLU A 24 -23.29 -2.97 -0.91
CA GLU A 24 -23.21 -4.22 -1.65
C GLU A 24 -22.06 -5.01 -1.03
N LYS A 25 -22.34 -6.23 -0.58
CA LYS A 25 -21.32 -7.02 0.10
C LYS A 25 -20.28 -7.44 -0.95
N PHE A 26 -19.08 -6.88 -0.86
CA PHE A 26 -17.97 -7.31 -1.68
C PHE A 26 -17.73 -8.81 -1.53
N THR A 27 -17.42 -9.46 -2.65
CA THR A 27 -16.87 -10.81 -2.67
C THR A 27 -15.50 -10.83 -1.99
N PRO A 28 -15.01 -12.00 -1.53
CA PRO A 28 -13.67 -12.12 -0.98
C PRO A 28 -12.57 -11.60 -1.93
N ALA A 29 -12.72 -11.83 -3.25
CA ALA A 29 -11.78 -11.35 -4.26
C ALA A 29 -11.78 -9.82 -4.40
N GLU A 30 -12.97 -9.19 -4.40
CA GLU A 30 -13.08 -7.73 -4.40
C GLU A 30 -12.51 -7.12 -3.11
N GLY A 31 -12.69 -7.80 -1.97
CA GLY A 31 -12.07 -7.42 -0.71
C GLY A 31 -10.54 -7.42 -0.76
N MET A 32 -9.93 -8.42 -1.41
CA MET A 32 -8.47 -8.48 -1.60
C MET A 32 -7.96 -7.34 -2.48
N LEU A 33 -8.67 -6.98 -3.55
CA LEU A 33 -8.31 -5.83 -4.39
C LEU A 33 -8.42 -4.51 -3.62
N LEU A 34 -9.45 -4.34 -2.80
CA LEU A 34 -9.57 -3.14 -1.96
C LEU A 34 -8.43 -3.04 -0.93
N GLN A 35 -7.95 -4.18 -0.42
CA GLN A 35 -6.84 -4.23 0.52
C GLN A 35 -5.48 -3.89 -0.13
N SER A 36 -5.33 -4.04 -1.45
CA SER A 36 -4.07 -3.70 -2.13
C SER A 36 -3.96 -2.20 -2.48
N LEU A 37 -5.08 -1.47 -2.59
CA LEU A 37 -5.08 -0.04 -2.94
C LEU A 37 -4.15 0.83 -2.08
N PRO A 38 -4.08 0.70 -0.74
CA PRO A 38 -3.20 1.52 0.10
C PRO A 38 -1.71 1.30 -0.17
N HIS A 39 -1.35 0.22 -0.86
CA HIS A 39 0.02 -0.12 -1.18
C HIS A 39 0.48 0.45 -2.53
N THR A 40 -0.42 1.04 -3.32
CA THR A 40 -0.09 1.68 -4.60
C THR A 40 0.48 3.09 -4.38
N ARG A 41 1.33 3.56 -5.29
CA ARG A 41 1.88 4.91 -5.28
C ARG A 41 1.80 5.56 -6.66
N GLU A 42 1.76 6.90 -6.67
CA GLU A 42 1.84 7.71 -7.92
C GLU A 42 3.14 7.45 -8.69
N VAL A 43 4.22 7.13 -7.98
CA VAL A 43 5.51 6.79 -8.55
C VAL A 43 5.96 5.46 -7.95
N GLU A 44 6.21 4.49 -8.82
CA GLU A 44 6.67 3.15 -8.48
C GLU A 44 7.88 2.81 -9.37
N LEU A 45 8.81 2.05 -8.81
CA LEU A 45 9.93 1.48 -9.57
C LEU A 45 9.55 0.10 -10.05
N THR A 46 9.97 -0.22 -11.27
CA THR A 46 10.00 -1.58 -11.79
C THR A 46 11.09 -2.40 -11.11
N CYS A 47 11.03 -3.73 -11.22
CA CYS A 47 12.09 -4.60 -10.68
C CYS A 47 13.47 -4.26 -11.27
N ASP A 48 13.54 -3.98 -12.58
CA ASP A 48 14.80 -3.64 -13.27
C ASP A 48 15.41 -2.34 -12.75
N GLU A 49 14.58 -1.32 -12.49
CA GLU A 49 15.05 -0.05 -11.91
C GLU A 49 15.53 -0.24 -10.47
N VAL A 50 14.89 -1.13 -9.70
CA VAL A 50 15.36 -1.49 -8.35
C VAL A 50 16.67 -2.25 -8.41
N PHE A 51 16.83 -3.21 -9.32
CA PHE A 51 18.09 -3.94 -9.49
C PHE A 51 19.26 -3.03 -9.83
N ALA A 52 19.02 -1.99 -10.64
CA ALA A 52 20.04 -0.99 -10.97
C ALA A 52 20.46 -0.10 -9.78
N LEU A 53 19.71 -0.10 -8.68
CA LEU A 53 19.96 0.70 -7.47
C LEU A 53 20.28 -0.17 -6.24
N LEU A 54 20.25 -1.50 -6.38
CA LEU A 54 20.24 -2.42 -5.24
C LEU A 54 21.60 -2.51 -4.54
N ASP A 55 22.68 -2.34 -5.30
CA ASP A 55 24.05 -2.24 -4.81
C ASP A 55 24.25 -0.99 -3.95
N GLU A 56 23.83 0.18 -4.45
CA GLU A 56 23.87 1.43 -3.69
C GLU A 56 23.03 1.34 -2.41
N TYR A 57 21.83 0.76 -2.51
CA TYR A 57 20.95 0.55 -1.38
C TYR A 57 21.61 -0.33 -0.30
N ALA A 58 22.22 -1.45 -0.69
CA ALA A 58 22.91 -2.36 0.22
C ALA A 58 24.12 -1.71 0.89
N ASP A 59 24.96 -1.00 0.13
CA ASP A 59 26.13 -0.30 0.65
C ASP A 59 25.75 0.78 1.68
N ARG A 60 24.66 1.52 1.43
CA ARG A 60 24.15 2.53 2.38
C ARG A 60 23.59 1.88 3.64
N ALA A 61 22.83 0.79 3.49
CA ALA A 61 22.28 0.04 4.62
C ALA A 61 23.41 -0.51 5.51
N GLN A 62 24.48 -1.04 4.91
CA GLN A 62 25.64 -1.57 5.61
C GLN A 62 26.40 -0.48 6.40
N ARG A 63 26.46 0.74 5.88
CA ARG A 63 26.99 1.92 6.58
C ARG A 63 26.11 2.40 7.73
N GLY A 64 24.94 1.79 7.94
CA GLY A 64 23.97 2.20 8.95
C GLY A 64 23.20 3.48 8.58
N GLU A 65 23.20 3.86 7.29
CA GLU A 65 22.40 4.99 6.81
C GLU A 65 20.91 4.64 6.86
N ASN A 66 20.05 5.65 7.04
CA ASN A 66 18.60 5.47 7.00
C ASN A 66 18.10 5.34 5.55
N VAL A 67 18.28 4.16 4.96
CA VAL A 67 17.92 3.88 3.56
C VAL A 67 16.43 4.04 3.26
N ALA A 68 15.55 3.80 4.24
CA ALA A 68 14.12 4.07 4.09
C ALA A 68 13.82 5.56 3.83
N GLN A 69 14.63 6.46 4.39
CA GLN A 69 14.52 7.90 4.17
C GLN A 69 15.25 8.34 2.90
N LEU A 70 16.43 7.77 2.62
CA LEU A 70 17.28 8.18 1.48
C LEU A 70 16.78 7.63 0.14
N MET A 71 16.23 6.42 0.14
CA MET A 71 15.79 5.68 -1.05
C MET A 71 14.38 5.10 -0.85
N PRO A 72 13.36 5.94 -0.58
CA PRO A 72 12.02 5.50 -0.16
C PRO A 72 11.23 4.71 -1.22
N LEU A 73 11.59 4.85 -2.50
CA LEU A 73 10.98 4.08 -3.59
C LEU A 73 11.55 2.65 -3.65
N VAL A 74 12.85 2.50 -3.45
CA VAL A 74 13.51 1.18 -3.37
C VAL A 74 13.01 0.43 -2.14
N GLU A 75 13.03 1.06 -0.97
CA GLU A 75 12.49 0.49 0.28
C GLU A 75 11.05 -0.02 0.10
N HIS A 76 10.19 0.80 -0.53
CA HIS A 76 8.82 0.41 -0.79
C HIS A 76 8.70 -0.77 -1.74
N HIS A 77 9.46 -0.80 -2.82
CA HIS A 77 9.44 -1.93 -3.73
C HIS A 77 9.88 -3.22 -3.03
N LEU A 78 10.93 -3.18 -2.20
CA LEU A 78 11.35 -4.34 -1.39
C LEU A 78 10.28 -4.78 -0.39
N MET A 79 9.41 -3.88 0.10
CA MET A 79 8.25 -4.28 0.92
C MET A 79 7.14 -4.96 0.11
N MET A 80 6.99 -4.61 -1.17
CA MET A 80 5.89 -5.10 -2.02
C MET A 80 6.28 -6.31 -2.87
N CYS A 81 7.56 -6.48 -3.19
CA CYS A 81 8.09 -7.50 -4.09
C CYS A 81 9.00 -8.49 -3.33
N PRO A 82 8.51 -9.70 -3.00
CA PRO A 82 9.30 -10.71 -2.29
C PRO A 82 10.56 -11.14 -3.05
N GLU A 83 10.50 -11.18 -4.39
CA GLU A 83 11.63 -11.56 -5.24
C GLU A 83 12.78 -10.56 -5.11
N CYS A 84 12.51 -9.26 -5.26
CA CYS A 84 13.56 -8.23 -5.10
C CYS A 84 14.10 -8.19 -3.66
N ARG A 85 13.27 -8.49 -2.65
CA ARG A 85 13.71 -8.63 -1.26
C ARG A 85 14.69 -9.80 -1.08
N GLU A 86 14.40 -10.95 -1.68
CA GLU A 86 15.29 -12.10 -1.62
C GLU A 86 16.67 -11.78 -2.22
N GLU A 87 16.69 -11.09 -3.37
CA GLU A 87 17.92 -10.65 -4.04
C GLU A 87 18.72 -9.66 -3.18
N TYR A 88 18.05 -8.70 -2.55
CA TYR A 88 18.68 -7.80 -1.58
C TYR A 88 19.33 -8.56 -0.42
N GLU A 89 18.59 -9.49 0.20
CA GLU A 89 19.10 -10.27 1.31
C GLU A 89 20.26 -11.18 0.89
N ALA A 90 20.22 -11.71 -0.33
CA ALA A 90 21.32 -12.48 -0.92
C ALA A 90 22.59 -11.63 -1.06
N LEU A 91 22.45 -10.42 -1.61
CA LEU A 91 23.55 -9.46 -1.72
C LEU A 91 24.15 -9.11 -0.36
N VAL A 92 23.31 -8.79 0.64
CA VAL A 92 23.78 -8.49 2.01
C VAL A 92 24.54 -9.66 2.63
N ARG A 93 24.06 -10.90 2.45
CA ARG A 93 24.78 -12.11 2.94
C ARG A 93 26.17 -12.24 2.31
N VAL A 94 26.29 -11.92 1.02
CA VAL A 94 27.57 -11.95 0.30
C VAL A 94 28.51 -10.87 0.82
N LEU A 95 28.04 -9.63 0.96
CA LEU A 95 28.84 -8.52 1.49
C LEU A 95 29.38 -8.82 2.90
N GLN A 96 28.53 -9.35 3.78
CA GLN A 96 28.92 -9.76 5.14
C GLN A 96 29.92 -10.93 5.17
N ALA A 97 29.97 -11.75 4.13
CA ALA A 97 30.94 -12.84 4.03
C ALA A 97 32.34 -12.34 3.64
N PHE A 98 32.43 -11.24 2.89
CA PHE A 98 33.69 -10.65 2.42
C PHE A 98 34.38 -9.73 3.43
N GLU A 99 33.67 -9.25 4.45
CA GLU A 99 34.24 -8.39 5.51
C GLU A 99 34.93 -9.17 6.65
N ARG A 100 35.34 -10.41 6.40
CA ARG A 100 36.04 -11.28 7.38
C ARG A 100 37.55 -11.32 7.17
#